data_AF-A0A2E9KM12-F1
#
_entry.id   AF-A0A2E9KM12-F1
#
_cell.length_a   1.000
_cell.length_b   1.000
_cell.length_c   1.000
_cell.angle_alpha   90.00
_cell.angle_beta   90.00
_cell.angle_gamma   90.00
#
_symmetry.space_group_name_H-M   'P 1'
#
loop_
_entity.id
_entity.type
_entity.pdbx_description
1 polymer ?
#
loop_
_entity_poly.entity_id
_entity_poly.type
_entity_poly.pdbx_seq_one_letter_code
_entity_poly.pdbx_strand_id
1 'polypeptide(L)'
;GDGVGDNSDVFIYNPYEWNDTDGDGVGDNSDVFIYNPYEWNDTDGDGVGDNSDVFPYRSSEWQDTDGDGYGENEDAFPLDLNEWNDTDGDGVGDNADYYPMDEDRWEREWPLAEILLISLISGLIYLSGKKDRDS
;
A
#
# COMPACT_ATOMS: atom_id res chain seq x y z
N GLY A 1 42.41 -5.58 -20.87
CA GLY A 1 42.29 -6.34 -19.63
C GLY A 1 42.45 -5.39 -18.47
N ASP A 2 41.67 -5.66 -17.43
CA ASP A 2 41.65 -5.06 -16.10
C ASP A 2 42.83 -5.49 -15.20
N GLY A 3 43.57 -6.52 -15.61
CA GLY A 3 44.72 -7.05 -14.87
C GLY A 3 44.45 -8.36 -14.14
N VAL A 4 43.21 -8.88 -14.17
CA VAL A 4 42.87 -10.23 -13.73
C VAL A 4 43.15 -11.20 -14.87
N GLY A 5 43.68 -12.38 -14.55
CA GLY A 5 43.97 -13.39 -15.57
C GLY A 5 42.68 -14.10 -16.00
N ASP A 6 42.53 -14.40 -17.29
CA ASP A 6 41.32 -14.96 -17.91
C ASP A 6 40.71 -16.18 -17.18
N ASN A 7 41.51 -16.99 -16.47
CA ASN A 7 41.01 -18.16 -15.72
C ASN A 7 40.35 -17.81 -14.38
N SER A 8 40.51 -16.58 -13.90
CA SER A 8 39.95 -16.06 -12.64
C SER A 8 38.99 -14.90 -12.86
N ASP A 9 38.93 -14.36 -14.08
CA ASP A 9 38.07 -13.25 -14.47
C ASP A 9 36.71 -13.79 -14.91
N VAL A 10 35.66 -13.47 -14.15
CA VAL A 10 34.27 -13.86 -14.48
C VAL A 10 33.77 -13.09 -15.72
N PHE A 11 34.26 -11.88 -15.95
CA PHE A 11 33.83 -10.98 -17.02
C PHE A 11 34.95 -10.68 -18.01
N ILE A 12 35.43 -11.71 -18.70
CA ILE A 12 36.57 -11.67 -19.65
C ILE A 12 36.54 -10.58 -20.74
N TYR A 13 35.39 -9.97 -21.00
CA TYR A 13 35.21 -8.90 -21.98
C TYR A 13 34.96 -7.52 -21.38
N ASN A 14 34.71 -7.43 -20.07
CA ASN A 14 34.49 -6.16 -19.37
C ASN A 14 35.74 -5.78 -18.56
N PRO A 15 36.54 -4.80 -19.00
CA PRO A 15 37.75 -4.40 -18.28
C PRO A 15 37.49 -3.63 -16.98
N TYR A 16 36.25 -3.53 -16.52
CA TYR A 16 35.85 -2.87 -15.27
C TYR A 16 35.22 -3.84 -14.26
N GLU A 17 35.07 -5.12 -14.59
CA GLU A 17 34.45 -6.13 -13.73
C GLU A 17 35.28 -7.41 -13.79
N TRP A 18 35.41 -8.10 -12.65
CA TRP A 18 36.19 -9.35 -12.57
C TRP A 18 35.59 -10.39 -11.63
N ASN A 19 34.75 -9.97 -10.68
CA ASN A 19 34.12 -10.84 -9.69
C ASN A 19 32.60 -10.63 -9.70
N ASP A 20 31.89 -11.70 -9.37
CA ASP A 20 30.43 -11.78 -9.27
C ASP A 20 30.15 -12.63 -8.03
N THR A 21 29.97 -11.97 -6.88
CA THR A 21 30.00 -12.64 -5.57
C THR A 21 28.79 -13.52 -5.33
N ASP A 22 27.62 -13.14 -5.84
CA ASP A 22 26.38 -13.89 -5.66
C ASP A 22 25.91 -14.63 -6.92
N GLY A 23 26.51 -14.35 -8.08
CA GLY A 23 26.32 -15.10 -9.31
C GLY A 23 25.10 -14.67 -10.10
N ASP A 24 24.63 -13.43 -9.96
CA ASP A 24 23.46 -12.90 -10.67
C ASP A 24 23.78 -12.38 -12.08
N GLY A 25 25.08 -12.27 -12.40
CA GLY A 25 25.58 -11.80 -13.68
C GLY A 25 25.86 -10.30 -13.76
N VAL A 26 25.70 -9.56 -12.66
CA VAL A 26 26.19 -8.20 -12.45
C VAL A 26 27.53 -8.28 -11.69
N GLY A 27 28.52 -7.53 -12.15
CA GLY A 27 29.83 -7.56 -11.48
C GLY A 27 29.83 -6.75 -10.19
N ASP A 28 30.60 -7.20 -9.19
CA ASP A 28 30.68 -6.61 -7.85
C ASP A 28 30.89 -5.08 -7.84
N ASN A 29 31.53 -4.48 -8.86
CA ASN A 29 31.75 -3.03 -8.86
C ASN A 29 30.50 -2.24 -9.28
N SER A 30 29.57 -2.88 -9.98
CA SER A 30 28.31 -2.30 -10.44
C SER A 30 27.12 -2.75 -9.58
N ASP A 31 27.26 -3.86 -8.87
CA ASP A 31 26.23 -4.44 -8.01
C ASP A 31 26.21 -3.76 -6.63
N VAL A 32 25.05 -3.17 -6.28
CA VAL A 32 24.82 -2.54 -4.97
C VAL A 32 24.63 -3.58 -3.86
N PHE A 33 24.17 -4.78 -4.19
CA PHE A 33 23.81 -5.85 -3.24
C PHE A 33 24.58 -7.15 -3.50
N ILE A 34 25.92 -7.06 -3.48
CA ILE A 34 26.91 -8.14 -3.75
C ILE A 34 26.71 -9.52 -3.09
N TYR A 35 25.75 -9.70 -2.19
CA TYR A 35 25.44 -10.97 -1.53
C TYR A 35 24.01 -11.44 -1.78
N ASN A 36 23.23 -10.75 -2.60
CA ASN A 36 21.83 -11.04 -2.88
C ASN A 36 21.60 -11.19 -4.38
N PRO A 37 21.55 -12.43 -4.91
CA PRO A 37 21.50 -12.67 -6.35
C PRO A 37 20.14 -12.32 -6.99
N TYR A 38 19.25 -11.68 -6.24
CA TYR A 38 17.96 -11.20 -6.70
C TYR A 38 17.89 -9.66 -6.72
N GLU A 39 18.95 -8.94 -6.34
CA GLU A 39 18.98 -7.48 -6.30
C GLU A 39 20.36 -7.00 -6.77
N TRP A 40 20.40 -6.01 -7.66
CA TRP A 40 21.67 -5.44 -8.16
C TRP A 40 21.70 -3.92 -8.18
N ASN A 41 20.53 -3.27 -8.08
CA ASN A 41 20.37 -1.83 -8.18
C ASN A 41 19.44 -1.32 -7.07
N ASP A 42 19.71 -0.10 -6.61
CA ASP A 42 18.93 0.66 -5.64
C ASP A 42 18.82 2.09 -6.19
N THR A 43 17.74 2.35 -6.92
CA THR A 43 17.62 3.54 -7.74
C THR A 43 17.45 4.80 -6.91
N ASP A 44 16.77 4.74 -5.77
CA ASP A 44 16.50 5.91 -4.93
C ASP A 44 17.36 5.97 -3.65
N GLY A 45 18.09 4.90 -3.34
CA GLY A 45 19.10 4.86 -2.28
C GLY A 45 18.52 4.62 -0.89
N ASP A 46 17.35 3.98 -0.77
CA ASP A 46 16.72 3.68 0.52
C ASP A 46 17.23 2.38 1.16
N GLY A 47 18.00 1.57 0.40
CA GLY A 47 18.59 0.32 0.83
C GLY A 47 17.72 -0.92 0.56
N VAL A 48 16.58 -0.78 -0.12
CA VAL A 48 15.80 -1.87 -0.69
C VAL A 48 16.13 -1.96 -2.19
N GLY A 49 16.40 -3.17 -2.68
CA GLY A 49 16.74 -3.34 -4.09
C GLY A 49 15.52 -3.16 -4.99
N ASP A 50 15.72 -2.62 -6.19
CA ASP A 50 14.68 -2.28 -7.17
C ASP A 50 13.71 -3.43 -7.48
N ASN A 51 14.11 -4.71 -7.34
CA ASN A 51 13.20 -5.83 -7.61
C ASN A 51 12.24 -6.13 -6.45
N SER A 52 12.61 -5.74 -5.22
CA SER A 52 11.79 -5.89 -4.01
C SER A 52 11.09 -4.59 -3.62
N ASP A 53 11.59 -3.45 -4.06
CA ASP A 53 11.04 -2.14 -3.81
C ASP A 53 9.80 -1.88 -4.68
N VAL A 54 8.65 -1.64 -4.04
CA VAL A 54 7.40 -1.32 -4.73
C VAL A 54 7.41 0.10 -5.32
N PHE A 55 8.23 1.01 -4.76
CA PHE A 55 8.36 2.39 -5.18
C PHE A 55 9.83 2.78 -5.48
N PRO A 56 10.47 2.21 -6.51
CA PRO A 56 11.92 2.32 -6.81
C PRO A 56 12.44 3.71 -7.19
N TYR A 57 11.62 4.75 -7.04
CA TYR A 57 11.99 6.13 -7.30
C TYR A 57 11.61 7.06 -6.14
N ARG A 58 11.24 6.51 -4.98
CA ARG A 58 10.78 7.22 -3.79
C ARG A 58 11.43 6.61 -2.55
N SER A 59 12.57 7.17 -2.17
CA SER A 59 13.37 6.67 -1.05
C SER A 59 12.71 6.76 0.35
N SER A 60 11.44 7.15 0.42
CA SER A 60 10.63 7.20 1.63
C SER A 60 9.61 6.07 1.69
N GLU A 61 9.47 5.24 0.66
CA GLU A 61 8.49 4.17 0.56
C GLU A 61 9.11 2.96 -0.15
N TRP A 62 8.93 1.77 0.40
CA TRP A 62 9.43 0.53 -0.22
C TRP A 62 8.39 -0.61 -0.26
N GLN A 63 7.28 -0.46 0.47
CA GLN A 63 6.30 -1.50 0.70
C GLN A 63 4.88 -0.94 0.58
N ASP A 64 3.97 -1.75 0.02
CA ASP A 64 2.54 -1.50 -0.14
C ASP A 64 1.83 -2.85 0.02
N THR A 65 1.35 -3.14 1.24
CA THR A 65 0.86 -4.48 1.58
C THR A 65 -0.51 -4.78 0.98
N ASP A 66 -1.39 -3.79 0.89
CA ASP A 66 -2.74 -3.98 0.36
C ASP A 66 -2.85 -3.68 -1.14
N GLY A 67 -1.88 -2.99 -1.72
CA GLY A 67 -1.75 -2.75 -3.14
C GLY A 67 -2.58 -1.56 -3.62
N ASP A 68 -2.85 -0.58 -2.77
CA ASP A 68 -3.68 0.58 -3.10
C ASP A 68 -2.89 1.71 -3.80
N GLY A 69 -1.56 1.61 -3.80
CA GLY A 69 -0.62 2.54 -4.42
C GLY A 69 -0.09 3.64 -3.49
N TYR A 70 -0.45 3.63 -2.21
CA TYR A 70 0.17 4.41 -1.15
C TYR A 70 1.12 3.50 -0.36
N GLY A 71 2.32 4.01 -0.07
CA GLY A 71 3.31 3.21 0.64
C GLY A 71 3.04 3.18 2.13
N GLU A 72 3.44 2.10 2.81
CA GLU A 72 3.15 1.88 4.23
C GLU A 72 3.62 3.02 5.17
N ASN A 73 4.59 3.86 4.77
CA ASN A 73 5.04 4.96 5.62
C ASN A 73 4.12 6.20 5.54
N GLU A 74 3.39 6.38 4.43
CA GLU A 74 2.43 7.47 4.20
C GLU A 74 0.97 7.01 4.39
N ASP A 75 0.71 5.71 4.31
CA ASP A 75 -0.62 5.11 4.42
C ASP A 75 -1.10 4.99 5.88
N ALA A 76 -2.22 5.66 6.19
CA ALA A 76 -2.86 5.59 7.51
C ALA A 76 -3.54 4.24 7.79
N PHE A 77 -3.88 3.45 6.75
CA PHE A 77 -4.51 2.15 6.83
C PHE A 77 -3.82 1.08 5.96
N PRO A 78 -2.58 0.63 6.31
CA PRO A 78 -1.73 -0.27 5.48
C PRO A 78 -2.25 -1.67 5.11
N LEU A 79 -3.49 -1.98 5.48
CA LEU A 79 -4.14 -3.27 5.26
C LEU A 79 -5.54 -3.13 4.64
N ASP A 80 -5.99 -1.91 4.32
CA ASP A 80 -7.27 -1.65 3.67
C ASP A 80 -7.06 -0.98 2.31
N LEU A 81 -7.14 -1.80 1.26
CA LEU A 81 -7.04 -1.40 -0.14
C LEU A 81 -7.93 -0.20 -0.56
N ASN A 82 -8.91 0.20 0.25
CA ASN A 82 -9.82 1.31 -0.04
C ASN A 82 -9.57 2.55 0.82
N GLU A 83 -8.60 2.59 1.73
CA GLU A 83 -8.36 3.73 2.62
C GLU A 83 -6.86 3.98 2.77
N TRP A 84 -6.42 5.22 2.56
CA TRP A 84 -5.00 5.59 2.75
C TRP A 84 -4.79 6.85 3.60
N ASN A 85 -5.84 7.65 3.78
CA ASN A 85 -5.76 8.96 4.44
C ASN A 85 -6.84 9.06 5.52
N ASP A 86 -6.47 9.66 6.66
CA ASP A 86 -7.34 9.99 7.79
C ASP A 86 -7.08 11.46 8.13
N THR A 87 -7.86 12.35 7.51
CA THR A 87 -7.54 13.77 7.53
C THR A 87 -7.72 14.41 8.92
N ASP A 88 -8.67 13.95 9.71
CA ASP A 88 -8.94 14.50 11.04
C ASP A 88 -8.47 13.61 12.20
N GLY A 89 -8.01 12.39 11.91
CA GLY A 89 -7.38 11.51 12.88
C GLY A 89 -8.37 10.77 13.76
N ASP A 90 -9.62 10.60 13.33
CA ASP A 90 -10.65 9.89 14.08
C ASP A 90 -10.57 8.36 13.97
N GLY A 91 -9.72 7.87 13.06
CA GLY A 91 -9.50 6.45 12.79
C GLY A 91 -10.43 5.84 11.75
N VAL A 92 -11.22 6.66 11.04
CA VAL A 92 -12.02 6.28 9.87
C VAL A 92 -11.40 6.91 8.63
N GLY A 93 -11.09 6.09 7.62
CA GLY A 93 -10.49 6.61 6.40
C GLY A 93 -11.42 7.55 5.64
N ASP A 94 -10.83 8.54 4.96
CA ASP A 94 -11.52 9.60 4.24
C ASP A 94 -12.55 9.08 3.20
N ASN A 95 -12.40 7.86 2.67
CA ASN A 95 -13.37 7.31 1.71
C ASN A 95 -14.63 6.75 2.40
N ALA A 96 -14.51 6.30 3.65
CA ALA A 96 -15.61 5.84 4.49
C ALA A 96 -16.21 6.97 5.36
N ASP A 97 -15.44 8.03 5.60
CA ASP A 97 -15.85 9.15 6.42
C ASP A 97 -16.77 10.14 5.66
N TYR A 98 -17.98 10.37 6.21
CA TYR A 98 -18.93 11.33 5.67
C TYR A 98 -18.56 12.80 5.99
N TYR A 99 -17.75 13.05 7.02
CA TYR A 99 -17.20 14.36 7.39
C TYR A 99 -15.67 14.33 7.66
N PRO A 100 -14.81 14.18 6.62
CA PRO A 100 -13.34 14.02 6.71
C PRO A 100 -12.51 15.16 7.35
N MET A 101 -13.14 16.07 8.07
CA MET A 101 -12.51 17.25 8.66
C MET A 101 -13.06 17.52 10.07
N ASP A 102 -13.80 16.57 10.64
CA ASP A 102 -14.54 16.69 11.89
C ASP A 102 -14.34 15.42 12.71
N GLU A 103 -13.30 15.43 13.55
CA GLU A 103 -12.84 14.30 14.38
C GLU A 103 -13.92 13.67 15.28
N ASP A 104 -15.04 14.37 15.49
CA ASP A 104 -16.15 13.93 16.33
C ASP A 104 -17.27 13.23 15.52
N ARG A 105 -17.19 13.18 14.18
CA ARG A 105 -18.31 12.74 13.32
C ARG A 105 -17.86 12.02 12.04
N TRP A 106 -17.98 10.70 12.01
CA TRP A 106 -17.76 9.89 10.79
C TRP A 106 -19.04 9.35 10.12
N GLU A 107 -20.11 9.12 10.89
CA GLU A 107 -21.35 8.53 10.36
C GLU A 107 -22.30 9.58 9.78
N ARG A 108 -23.02 9.19 8.72
CA ARG A 108 -24.13 10.00 8.20
C ARG A 108 -25.23 10.15 9.26
N GLU A 109 -25.39 11.36 9.78
CA GLU A 109 -26.58 11.71 10.56
C GLU A 109 -27.82 11.63 9.66
N TRP A 110 -28.68 10.66 9.91
CA TRP A 110 -29.98 10.61 9.24
C TRP A 110 -30.80 11.79 9.72
N PRO A 111 -31.32 12.65 8.82
CA PRO A 111 -32.23 13.71 9.22
C PRO A 111 -33.38 13.09 10.03
N LEU A 112 -33.75 13.70 11.17
CA LEU A 112 -34.87 13.22 12.01
C LEU A 112 -36.14 12.94 11.19
N ALA A 113 -36.35 13.67 10.10
CA ALA A 113 -37.45 13.46 9.16
C ALA A 113 -37.46 12.08 8.50
N GLU A 114 -36.29 11.51 8.15
CA GLU A 114 -36.17 10.19 7.54
C GLU A 114 -36.36 9.07 8.58
N ILE A 115 -35.83 9.25 9.79
CA ILE A 115 -36.07 8.33 10.93
C ILE A 115 -37.56 8.28 11.29
N LEU A 116 -38.22 9.45 11.33
CA LEU A 116 -39.67 9.56 11.55
C LEU A 116 -40.45 8.89 10.42
N LEU A 117 -40.06 9.08 9.17
CA LEU A 117 -40.72 8.47 8.02
C LEU A 117 -40.64 6.94 8.06
N ILE A 118 -39.45 6.38 8.34
CA ILE A 118 -39.25 4.92 8.50
C ILE A 118 -40.11 4.39 9.67
N SER A 119 -40.16 5.13 10.78
CA SER A 119 -40.95 4.76 11.96
C SER A 119 -42.46 4.79 11.67
N LEU A 120 -42.93 5.80 10.93
CA LEU A 120 -44.33 5.93 10.52
C LEU A 120 -44.74 4.81 9.54
N ILE A 121 -43.90 4.51 8.55
CA ILE A 121 -44.16 3.43 7.58
C ILE A 121 -44.20 2.08 8.30
N SER A 122 -43.24 1.81 9.18
CA SER A 122 -43.20 0.57 9.97
C SER A 122 -44.43 0.41 10.87
N GLY A 123 -44.87 1.51 11.52
CA GLY A 123 -46.09 1.54 12.32
C GLY A 123 -47.36 1.28 11.49
N LEU A 124 -47.48 1.88 10.29
CA LEU A 124 -48.60 1.67 9.38
C LEU A 124 -48.70 0.21 8.90
N ILE A 125 -47.56 -0.41 8.53
CA ILE A 125 -47.50 -1.82 8.15
C ILE A 125 -47.94 -2.72 9.30
N TYR A 126 -47.42 -2.47 10.52
CA TYR A 126 -47.79 -3.22 11.72
C TYR A 126 -49.30 -3.14 12.02
N LEU A 127 -49.89 -1.94 11.93
CA LEU A 127 -51.32 -1.73 12.14
C LEU A 127 -52.18 -2.40 11.06
N SER A 128 -51.76 -2.34 9.80
CA SER A 128 -52.45 -3.03 8.70
C SER A 128 -52.44 -4.55 8.91
N GLY A 129 -51.29 -5.13 9.27
CA GLY A 129 -51.16 -6.56 9.52
C GLY A 129 -51.79 -7.08 10.82
N LYS A 130 -52.19 -6.19 11.75
CA LYS A 130 -52.98 -6.56 12.94
C LYS A 130 -54.47 -6.61 12.62
N LYS A 131 -54.95 -5.67 11.81
CA LYS A 131 -56.34 -5.63 11.35
C LYS A 131 -56.76 -6.92 10.63
N ASP A 132 -55.86 -7.51 9.86
CA ASP A 132 -56.10 -8.76 9.14
C ASP A 132 -56.04 -10.02 10.03
N ARG A 133 -55.53 -9.92 11.26
CA ARG A 133 -55.44 -11.05 12.22
C ARG A 133 -56.55 -11.07 13.26
N ASP A 134 -57.21 -9.93 13.48
CA ASP A 134 -58.32 -9.78 14.44
C ASP A 134 -59.72 -9.84 13.75
N SER A 135 -59.78 -10.22 12.46
CA SER A 135 -61.02 -10.41 11.65
C SER A 135 -61.32 -11.88 11.42
#